data_AF-A0A075I034-F1
#
_entry.id   AF-A0A075I034-F1
#
_cell.length_a   1.000
_cell.length_b   1.000
_cell.length_c   1.000
_cell.angle_alpha   90.00
_cell.angle_beta   90.00
_cell.angle_gamma   90.00
#
_symmetry.space_group_name_H-M   'P 1'
#
loop_
_entity.id
_entity.type
_entity.pdbx_description
1 polymer ?
#
loop_
_entity_poly.entity_id
_entity_poly.type
_entity_poly.pdbx_seq_one_letter_code
_entity_poly.pdbx_strand_id
1 'polypeptide(L)' 'MKCGATIDEFNTVRKHLSRIKGGKLVQNMNCEGCVLVMSDVVSNDLSVISSGCTYNDSTTFSDAINVIKNIPWRKNYPKK' A
#
# COMPACT_ATOMS: atom_id res chain seq x y z
N MET A 1 13.67 7.90 4.99
CA MET A 1 12.44 7.79 5.81
C MET A 1 12.76 8.35 7.19
N LYS A 2 12.06 9.40 7.67
CA LYS A 2 12.46 10.15 8.89
C LYS A 2 11.66 9.79 10.16
N CYS A 3 10.67 8.91 10.04
CA CYS A 3 9.66 8.66 11.07
C CYS A 3 9.72 7.28 11.73
N GLY A 4 10.65 6.40 11.34
CA GLY A 4 10.85 5.09 11.98
C GLY A 4 9.79 4.03 11.70
N ALA A 5 8.83 4.29 10.80
CA ALA A 5 7.84 3.28 10.41
C ALA A 5 8.48 2.12 9.63
N THR A 6 7.96 0.91 9.79
CA THR A 6 8.37 -0.26 9.01
C THR A 6 7.94 -0.12 7.55
N ILE A 7 8.50 -0.97 6.68
CA ILE A 7 8.10 -1.00 5.27
C ILE A 7 6.62 -1.37 5.10
N ASP A 8 6.10 -2.26 5.94
CA ASP A 8 4.70 -2.71 5.89
C ASP A 8 3.74 -1.62 6.36
N GLU A 9 4.09 -0.92 7.44
CA GLU A 9 3.36 0.26 7.91
C GLU A 9 3.32 1.35 6.83
N PHE A 10 4.44 1.60 6.17
CA PHE A 10 4.51 2.57 5.09
C PHE A 10 3.70 2.16 3.86
N ASN A 11 3.76 0.88 3.48
CA ASN A 11 2.97 0.34 2.38
C ASN A 11 1.48 0.39 2.68
N THR A 12 1.07 0.09 3.91
CA THR A 12 -0.31 0.26 4.39
C THR A 12 -0.80 1.68 4.06
N VAL A 13 -0.12 2.71 4.56
CA VAL A 13 -0.51 4.11 4.30
C VAL A 13 -0.51 4.43 2.80
N ARG A 14 0.51 4.02 2.06
CA ARG A 14 0.63 4.30 0.61
C ARG A 14 -0.46 3.65 -0.24
N LYS A 15 -0.91 2.43 0.10
CA LYS A 15 -1.99 1.76 -0.61
C LYS A 15 -3.32 2.50 -0.43
N HIS A 16 -3.60 2.97 0.79
CA HIS A 16 -4.81 3.74 1.11
C HIS A 16 -4.83 5.16 0.52
N LEU A 17 -3.66 5.78 0.28
CA LEU A 17 -3.56 7.09 -0.37
C LEU A 17 -3.47 7.04 -1.91
N SER A 18 -3.34 5.86 -2.51
CA SER A 18 -3.18 5.71 -3.95
C SER A 18 -4.50 5.35 -4.64
N ARG A 19 -4.64 5.79 -5.90
CA ARG A 19 -5.71 5.38 -6.82
C ARG A 19 -5.44 4.05 -7.53
N ILE A 20 -4.20 3.52 -7.47
CA ILE A 20 -3.80 2.32 -8.26
C ILE A 20 -3.18 1.19 -7.42
N LYS A 21 -2.64 1.49 -6.24
CA LYS A 21 -2.02 0.47 -5.36
C LYS A 21 -3.08 -0.31 -4.59
N GLY A 22 -2.72 -1.48 -4.07
CA GLY A 22 -3.63 -2.32 -3.28
C GLY A 22 -4.83 -2.82 -4.09
N GLY A 23 -4.57 -3.37 -5.27
CA GLY A 23 -5.57 -3.95 -6.18
C GLY A 23 -6.37 -2.93 -6.99
N LYS A 24 -6.25 -1.63 -6.68
CA LYS A 24 -7.08 -0.57 -7.27
C LYS A 24 -6.86 -0.38 -8.77
N LEU A 25 -5.72 -0.79 -9.32
CA LEU A 25 -5.48 -0.73 -10.77
C LEU A 25 -6.48 -1.59 -11.55
N VAL A 26 -6.89 -2.72 -10.98
CA VAL A 26 -7.78 -3.70 -11.62
C VAL A 26 -9.17 -3.77 -10.99
N GLN A 27 -9.41 -3.02 -9.91
CA GLN A 27 -10.66 -3.08 -9.12
C GLN A 27 -11.93 -2.88 -9.95
N ASN A 28 -11.88 -2.07 -11.02
CA ASN A 28 -13.02 -1.78 -11.89
C ASN A 28 -12.89 -2.42 -13.28
N MET A 29 -11.99 -3.39 -13.44
CA MET A 29 -11.85 -4.13 -14.69
C MET A 29 -13.06 -5.05 -14.87
N ASN A 30 -13.67 -5.01 -16.06
CA ASN A 30 -14.87 -5.80 -16.41
C ASN A 30 -14.56 -6.91 -17.43
N CYS A 31 -13.29 -7.28 -17.54
CA CYS A 31 -12.78 -8.31 -18.43
C CYS A 31 -11.73 -9.16 -17.70
N GLU A 32 -11.37 -10.29 -18.30
CA GLU A 32 -10.26 -11.10 -17.82
C GLU A 32 -8.92 -10.43 -18.13
N GLY A 33 -7.97 -10.57 -17.20
CA GLY A 33 -6.62 -10.03 -17.32
C GLY A 33 -5.58 -11.04 -16.86
N CYS A 34 -4.43 -11.05 -17.55
CA CYS A 34 -3.24 -11.79 -17.13
C CYS A 34 -2.18 -10.81 -16.66
N VAL A 35 -1.62 -11.03 -15.47
CA VAL A 35 -0.56 -10.20 -14.89
C VAL A 35 0.74 -11.00 -14.88
N LEU A 36 1.75 -10.49 -15.58
CA LEU A 36 3.11 -11.04 -15.56
C LEU A 36 3.96 -10.19 -14.60
N VAL A 37 4.55 -10.85 -13.60
CA VAL A 37 5.32 -10.19 -12.54
C VAL A 37 6.77 -10.66 -12.60
N MET A 38 7.71 -9.72 -12.64
CA MET A 38 9.13 -9.96 -12.42
C MET A 38 9.49 -9.46 -11.02
N SER A 39 9.90 -10.37 -10.14
CA SER A 39 10.13 -10.07 -8.73
C SER A 39 11.61 -9.78 -8.45
N ASP A 40 11.87 -8.66 -7.79
CA ASP A 40 13.13 -8.35 -7.10
C ASP A 40 13.01 -8.52 -5.57
N VAL A 41 11.91 -9.12 -5.08
CA VAL A 41 11.61 -9.32 -3.67
C VAL A 41 11.87 -10.78 -3.30
N VAL A 42 12.71 -11.02 -2.29
CA VAL A 42 13.14 -12.37 -1.86
C VAL A 42 11.95 -13.30 -1.55
N SER A 43 10.90 -12.80 -0.89
CA SER A 43 9.72 -13.61 -0.54
C SER A 43 8.77 -13.86 -1.71
N ASN A 44 8.92 -13.14 -2.82
CA ASN A 44 7.94 -13.07 -3.91
C ASN A 44 6.53 -12.67 -3.46
N ASP A 45 6.40 -11.92 -2.36
CA ASP A 45 5.11 -11.43 -1.88
C ASP A 45 4.52 -10.38 -2.84
N LEU A 46 3.47 -10.77 -3.56
CA LEU A 46 2.73 -9.94 -4.51
C LEU A 46 2.10 -8.70 -3.87
N SER A 47 1.82 -8.73 -2.56
CA SER A 47 1.26 -7.59 -1.84
C SER A 47 2.27 -6.44 -1.67
N VAL A 48 3.56 -6.76 -1.81
CA VAL A 48 4.69 -5.84 -1.65
C VAL A 48 5.20 -5.38 -3.03
N ILE A 49 5.32 -6.30 -3.99
CA ILE A 49 5.78 -6.00 -5.35
C ILE A 49 4.87 -4.94 -5.99
N SER A 50 5.46 -3.83 -6.45
CA SER A 50 4.70 -2.66 -6.96
C SER A 50 3.64 -2.13 -5.97
N SER A 51 3.81 -2.37 -4.66
CA SER A 51 2.79 -2.12 -3.63
C SER A 51 1.45 -2.81 -3.92
N GLY A 52 1.47 -3.99 -4.56
CA GLY A 52 0.30 -4.80 -4.86
C GLY A 52 -0.72 -4.12 -5.77
N CYS A 53 -0.31 -3.42 -6.83
CA CYS A 53 -1.26 -2.70 -7.71
C CYS A 53 -2.37 -3.60 -8.28
N THR A 54 -2.08 -4.87 -8.52
CA THR A 54 -3.02 -5.88 -9.04
C THR A 54 -3.33 -6.98 -8.02
N TYR A 55 -2.96 -6.78 -6.75
CA TYR A 55 -3.10 -7.77 -5.68
C TYR A 55 -3.95 -7.21 -4.54
N ASN A 56 -4.77 -8.06 -3.93
CA ASN A 56 -5.68 -7.63 -2.87
C ASN A 56 -4.90 -7.03 -1.68
N ASP A 57 -5.34 -5.87 -1.20
CA ASP A 57 -4.84 -5.28 0.04
C ASP A 57 -5.66 -5.81 1.22
N SER A 58 -5.01 -6.51 2.14
CA SER A 58 -5.65 -7.02 3.36
C SER A 58 -5.81 -5.96 4.45
N THR A 59 -5.19 -4.78 4.28
CA THR A 59 -5.23 -3.70 5.26
C THR A 59 -6.44 -2.79 5.06
N THR A 60 -6.82 -2.09 6.13
CA THR A 60 -7.98 -1.19 6.14
C THR A 60 -7.57 0.27 6.30
N PHE A 61 -8.50 1.18 6.02
CA PHE A 61 -8.30 2.61 6.33
C PHE A 61 -8.00 2.84 7.82
N SER A 62 -8.60 2.05 8.71
CA SER A 62 -8.32 2.13 10.15
C SER A 62 -6.86 1.80 10.46
N ASP A 63 -6.28 0.80 9.79
CA ASP A 63 -4.86 0.43 9.95
C ASP A 63 -3.95 1.57 9.50
N ALA A 64 -4.23 2.16 8.33
CA ALA A 64 -3.47 3.31 7.84
C ALA A 64 -3.52 4.50 8.81
N ILE A 65 -4.68 4.79 9.39
CA ILE A 65 -4.83 5.84 10.39
C ILE A 65 -4.07 5.51 11.68
N ASN A 66 -4.06 4.25 12.11
CA ASN A 66 -3.33 3.81 13.29
C ASN A 66 -1.81 3.96 13.09
N VAL A 67 -1.29 3.60 11.92
CA VAL A 67 0.13 3.85 11.56
C VAL A 67 0.46 5.33 11.66
N ILE A 68 -0.36 6.21 11.07
CA ILE A 68 -0.13 7.66 11.10
C ILE A 68 -0.19 8.23 12.53
N LYS A 69 -1.04 7.67 13.40
CA LYS A 69 -1.14 8.08 14.80
C LYS A 69 0.11 7.73 15.61
N ASN A 70 0.76 6.61 15.28
CA ASN A 70 1.87 6.06 16.06
C ASN A 70 3.23 6.61 15.62
N ILE A 71 3.32 7.33 14.50
CA ILE A 71 4.59 7.94 14.06
C ILE A 71 4.90 9.27 14.79
N PRO A 72 6.18 9.55 15.12
CA PRO A 72 6.57 10.76 15.87
C PRO A 72 6.27 12.09 15.15
N TRP A 73 6.07 12.04 13.83
CA TRP A 73 5.95 13.21 12.95
C TRP A 73 4.51 13.59 12.59
N ARG A 74 3.51 13.05 13.30
CA ARG A 74 2.07 13.27 13.04
C ARG A 74 1.68 14.76 12.88
N LYS A 75 2.38 15.67 13.56
CA LYS A 75 2.10 17.12 13.53
C LYS A 75 2.31 17.77 12.14
N ASN A 76 3.02 17.12 11.23
CA ASN A 76 3.34 17.66 9.89
C ASN A 76 2.43 17.12 8.77
N TYR A 77 1.33 16.46 9.11
CA TYR A 77 0.37 15.99 8.11
C TYR A 77 -0.35 17.19 7.45
N PRO A 78 -0.45 17.25 6.11
CA PRO A 78 -1.18 18.30 5.43
C PRO A 78 -2.64 18.31 5.90
N LYS A 79 -3.07 19.42 6.50
CA LYS A 79 -4.48 19.63 6.82
C LYS A 79 -5.23 19.93 5.51
N LYS A 80 -6.51 19.57 5.47
CA LYS A 80 -7.41 20.04 4.41
C LYS A 80 -7.41 21.56 4.35
#